data_AF-A0A941DRN3-F1
#
_entry.id   AF-A0A941DRN3-F1
#
_cell.length_a   1.000
_cell.length_b   1.000
_cell.length_c   1.000
_cell.angle_alpha   90.00
_cell.angle_beta   90.00
_cell.angle_gamma   90.00
#
_symmetry.space_group_name_H-M   'P 1'
#
loop_
_entity.id
_entity.type
_entity.pdbx_description
1 polymer ?
#
loop_
_entity_poly.entity_id
_entity_poly.type
_entity_poly.pdbx_seq_one_letter_code
_entity_poly.pdbx_strand_id
1 'polypeptide(L)'
;MAAAIGAGLPVSEATGSMVVDIGGGTTEVGIISLGGMVYKGSVRVGGDKFDEAIVNYIRRNYGMLIGEQTAEAIKKAIGSAFPGSEVKEMEVKGRNLSEGIPRSFTISSNEILEA
;
A
#
# COMPACT_ATOMS: atom_id res chain seq x y z
N MET A 1 -5.90 19.63 -2.90
CA MET A 1 -5.51 20.99 -2.42
C MET A 1 -5.11 20.98 -0.94
N ALA A 2 -5.93 20.44 -0.03
CA ALA A 2 -5.55 20.33 1.40
C ALA A 2 -4.22 19.59 1.63
N ALA A 3 -4.01 18.44 0.98
CA ALA A 3 -2.74 17.70 1.05
C ALA A 3 -1.52 18.52 0.63
N ALA A 4 -1.62 19.29 -0.47
CA ALA A 4 -0.54 20.14 -0.95
C ALA A 4 -0.21 21.29 0.01
N ILE A 5 -1.23 21.90 0.63
CA ILE A 5 -1.05 22.94 1.66
C ILE A 5 -0.42 22.32 2.91
N GLY A 6 -0.92 21.17 3.36
CA GLY A 6 -0.40 20.44 4.52
C GLY A 6 1.05 19.97 4.34
N ALA A 7 1.45 19.66 3.10
CA ALA A 7 2.83 19.33 2.73
C ALA A 7 3.73 20.55 2.51
N GLY A 8 3.21 21.78 2.64
CA GLY A 8 3.98 23.01 2.51
C GLY A 8 4.39 23.38 1.07
N LEU A 9 3.66 22.90 0.07
CA LEU A 9 3.96 23.23 -1.33
C LEU A 9 3.59 24.69 -1.66
N PRO A 10 4.37 25.39 -2.53
CA PRO A 10 4.13 26.78 -2.91
C PRO A 10 2.97 26.92 -3.91
N VAL A 11 1.76 26.54 -3.49
CA VAL A 11 0.58 26.42 -4.36
C VAL A 11 0.05 27.75 -4.89
N SER A 12 0.37 28.87 -4.24
CA SER A 12 -0.07 30.22 -4.61
C SER A 12 0.88 30.91 -5.60
N GLU A 13 2.07 30.36 -5.84
CA GLU A 13 3.07 30.93 -6.73
C GLU A 13 2.83 30.54 -8.19
N ALA A 14 3.47 31.24 -9.12
CA ALA A 14 3.50 30.92 -10.55
C ALA A 14 4.40 29.70 -10.87
N THR A 15 4.37 28.70 -9.99
CA THR A 15 5.11 27.43 -10.08
C THR A 15 4.12 26.28 -10.05
N GLY A 16 4.38 25.22 -10.82
CA GLY A 16 3.57 24.01 -10.80
C GLY A 16 3.93 23.11 -9.62
N SER A 17 3.02 22.94 -8.67
CA SER A 17 3.14 22.01 -7.55
C SER A 17 2.34 20.73 -7.82
N MET A 18 3.03 19.59 -7.95
CA MET A 18 2.36 18.29 -8.06
C MET A 18 2.26 17.63 -6.68
N VAL A 19 1.08 17.09 -6.36
CA VAL A 19 0.84 16.25 -5.18
C VAL A 19 0.28 14.91 -5.62
N VAL A 20 0.78 13.83 -5.02
CA VAL A 20 0.24 12.47 -5.14
C VAL A 20 -0.17 12.04 -3.74
N ASP A 21 -1.47 11.90 -3.51
CA ASP A 21 -2.06 11.52 -2.22
C ASP A 21 -2.59 10.08 -2.29
N ILE A 22 -1.96 9.17 -1.55
CA ILE A 22 -2.31 7.74 -1.54
C ILE A 22 -3.08 7.46 -0.25
N GLY A 23 -4.40 7.36 -0.37
CA GLY A 23 -5.29 7.02 0.73
C GLY A 23 -5.54 5.51 0.86
N GLY A 24 -6.56 5.13 1.64
CA GLY A 24 -7.01 3.74 1.74
C GLY A 24 -7.66 3.23 0.46
N GLY A 25 -8.71 3.90 -0.01
CA GLY A 25 -9.47 3.45 -1.20
C GLY A 25 -9.07 4.08 -2.53
N THR A 26 -8.36 5.22 -2.52
CA THR A 26 -8.07 6.00 -3.72
C THR A 26 -6.69 6.63 -3.68
N THR A 27 -6.12 6.85 -4.86
CA THR A 27 -4.95 7.68 -5.06
C THR A 27 -5.36 8.88 -5.91
N GLU A 28 -5.05 10.08 -5.43
CA GLU A 28 -5.32 11.33 -6.12
C GLU A 28 -4.01 11.96 -6.59
N VAL A 29 -4.01 12.47 -7.82
CA VAL A 29 -2.90 13.24 -8.38
C VAL A 29 -3.42 14.61 -8.74
N GLY A 30 -2.77 15.66 -8.24
CA GLY A 30 -3.13 17.05 -8.51
C GLY A 30 -1.93 17.88 -8.91
N ILE A 31 -2.13 18.78 -9.87
CA ILE A 31 -1.16 19.85 -10.20
C ILE A 31 -1.83 21.18 -9.86
N ILE A 32 -1.12 22.03 -9.11
CA ILE A 32 -1.64 23.29 -8.57
C ILE A 32 -0.67 24.42 -8.91
N SER A 33 -1.19 25.58 -9.32
CA SER A 33 -0.40 26.80 -9.52
C SER A 33 -1.31 28.02 -9.34
N LEU A 34 -0.77 29.14 -8.86
CA LEU A 34 -1.52 30.39 -8.64
C LEU A 34 -2.82 30.20 -7.84
N GLY A 35 -2.80 29.28 -6.86
CA GLY A 35 -3.94 28.93 -6.01
C GLY A 35 -5.02 28.11 -6.71
N GLY A 36 -4.86 27.77 -7.99
CA GLY A 36 -5.81 27.02 -8.80
C GLY A 36 -5.35 25.60 -9.12
N MET A 37 -6.30 24.67 -9.18
CA MET A 37 -6.06 23.32 -9.70
C MET A 37 -5.88 23.38 -11.23
N VAL A 38 -4.68 23.06 -11.71
CA VAL A 38 -4.35 22.97 -13.14
C VAL A 38 -4.78 21.62 -13.71
N TYR A 39 -4.55 20.55 -12.95
CA TYR A 39 -4.95 19.19 -13.31
C TYR A 39 -5.36 18.40 -12.06
N LYS A 40 -6.31 17.48 -12.24
CA LYS A 40 -6.64 16.47 -11.23
C LYS A 40 -6.96 15.13 -11.89
N GLY A 41 -6.44 14.06 -11.31
CA GLY A 41 -6.78 12.69 -11.63
C GLY A 41 -7.01 11.90 -10.35
N SER A 42 -7.86 10.88 -10.42
CA SER A 42 -8.11 9.98 -9.30
C SER A 42 -8.26 8.56 -9.82
N VAL A 43 -7.66 7.61 -9.11
CA VAL A 43 -7.80 6.19 -9.37
C VAL A 43 -8.26 5.47 -8.10
N ARG A 44 -9.08 4.44 -8.25
CA ARG A 44 -9.62 3.63 -7.14
C ARG A 44 -8.64 2.54 -6.71
N VAL A 45 -7.43 2.97 -6.36
CA VAL A 45 -6.34 2.14 -5.85
C VAL A 45 -5.70 2.86 -4.69
N GLY A 46 -5.47 2.17 -3.58
CA GLY A 46 -4.82 2.70 -2.39
C GLY A 46 -4.44 1.57 -1.43
N GLY A 47 -4.32 1.88 -0.14
CA GLY A 47 -4.00 0.94 0.92
C GLY A 47 -4.83 -0.35 0.92
N ASP A 48 -6.14 -0.27 0.65
CA ASP A 48 -7.05 -1.42 0.67
C ASP A 48 -6.70 -2.43 -0.44
N LYS A 49 -6.26 -1.92 -1.60
CA LYS A 49 -5.81 -2.74 -2.72
C LYS A 49 -4.47 -3.41 -2.45
N PHE A 50 -3.60 -2.78 -1.68
CA PHE A 50 -2.36 -3.41 -1.22
C PHE A 50 -2.64 -4.55 -0.24
N ASP A 51 -3.59 -4.37 0.69
CA ASP A 51 -3.98 -5.44 1.61
C ASP A 51 -4.62 -6.61 0.87
N GLU A 52 -5.50 -6.34 -0.10
CA GLU A 52 -6.09 -7.35 -0.97
C GLU A 52 -5.03 -8.14 -1.77
N ALA A 53 -4.01 -7.45 -2.29
CA ALA A 53 -2.89 -8.07 -3.01
C ALA A 53 -2.12 -9.04 -2.09
N ILE A 54 -1.76 -8.61 -0.88
CA ILE A 54 -1.07 -9.45 0.12
C ILE A 54 -1.90 -10.68 0.50
N VAL A 55 -3.20 -10.51 0.77
CA VAL A 55 -4.11 -11.65 1.07
C VAL A 55 -4.10 -12.65 -0.10
N ASN A 56 -4.23 -12.15 -1.32
CA ASN A 56 -4.29 -12.98 -2.52
C ASN A 56 -2.97 -13.69 -2.80
N TYR A 57 -1.83 -13.03 -2.60
CA TYR A 57 -0.50 -13.63 -2.75
C TYR A 57 -0.32 -14.78 -1.76
N ILE A 58 -0.61 -14.55 -0.47
CA ILE A 58 -0.50 -15.58 0.57
C ILE A 58 -1.42 -16.77 0.29
N ARG A 59 -2.65 -16.50 -0.16
CA ARG A 59 -3.60 -17.54 -0.54
C ARG A 59 -3.08 -18.42 -1.67
N ARG A 60 -2.48 -17.83 -2.71
CA ARG A 60 -2.00 -18.55 -3.89
C ARG A 60 -0.71 -19.32 -3.62
N ASN A 61 0.25 -18.71 -2.91
CA ASN A 61 1.60 -19.27 -2.74
C ASN A 61 1.74 -20.19 -1.53
N TYR A 62 0.96 -19.97 -0.46
CA TYR A 62 1.03 -20.79 0.76
C TYR A 62 -0.21 -21.65 1.01
N GLY A 63 -1.31 -21.45 0.27
CA GLY A 63 -2.59 -22.11 0.58
C GLY A 63 -3.15 -21.69 1.94
N MET A 64 -2.84 -20.47 2.38
CA MET A 64 -3.23 -19.93 3.68
C MET A 64 -4.24 -18.79 3.51
N LEU A 65 -5.23 -18.72 4.40
CA LEU A 65 -6.12 -17.56 4.53
C LEU A 65 -5.69 -16.70 5.71
N ILE A 66 -5.58 -15.40 5.47
CA ILE A 66 -5.39 -14.37 6.50
C ILE A 66 -6.47 -13.29 6.35
N GLY A 67 -6.73 -12.56 7.43
CA GLY A 67 -7.64 -11.41 7.40
C GLY A 67 -6.95 -10.14 6.93
N GLU A 68 -7.75 -9.13 6.58
CA GLU A 68 -7.29 -7.81 6.14
C GLU A 68 -6.40 -7.12 7.19
N GLN A 69 -6.74 -7.22 8.48
CA GLN A 69 -5.92 -6.66 9.57
C GLN A 69 -4.52 -7.29 9.62
N THR A 70 -4.41 -8.58 9.33
CA THR A 70 -3.12 -9.28 9.26
C THR A 70 -2.33 -8.83 8.03
N ALA A 71 -3.00 -8.66 6.89
CA ALA A 71 -2.38 -8.13 5.67
C ALA A 71 -1.87 -6.69 5.88
N GLU A 72 -2.64 -5.84 6.55
CA GLU A 72 -2.23 -4.47 6.88
C GLU A 72 -1.04 -4.45 7.84
N ALA A 73 -0.99 -5.37 8.81
CA ALA A 73 0.16 -5.52 9.70
C ALA A 73 1.43 -5.92 8.93
N ILE A 74 1.32 -6.85 7.98
CA ILE A 74 2.41 -7.26 7.08
C ILE A 74 2.86 -6.07 6.23
N LYS A 75 1.92 -5.36 5.60
CA LYS A 75 2.16 -4.16 4.77
C LYS A 75 2.99 -3.13 5.53
N LYS A 76 2.61 -2.84 6.78
CA LYS A 76 3.31 -1.85 7.62
C LYS A 76 4.68 -2.33 8.12
N ALA A 77 4.83 -3.62 8.42
CA ALA A 77 6.05 -4.16 9.02
C ALA A 77 7.15 -4.42 7.99
N ILE A 78 6.81 -5.04 6.85
CA ILE A 78 7.78 -5.56 5.87
C ILE A 78 7.42 -5.25 4.42
N GLY A 79 6.33 -4.52 4.15
CA GLY A 79 5.97 -4.09 2.80
C GLY A 79 6.99 -3.15 2.17
N SER A 80 7.22 -3.30 0.87
CA SER A 80 8.11 -2.43 0.10
C SER A 80 7.60 -2.26 -1.32
N ALA A 81 7.79 -1.06 -1.89
CA ALA A 81 7.52 -0.77 -3.30
C ALA A 81 8.79 -0.79 -4.18
N PHE A 82 9.95 -1.09 -3.58
CA PHE A 82 11.23 -1.16 -4.27
C PHE A 82 12.15 -2.21 -3.61
N PRO A 83 13.08 -2.85 -4.34
CA PRO A 83 14.03 -3.78 -3.74
C PRO A 83 14.82 -3.13 -2.59
N GLY A 84 14.69 -3.69 -1.39
CA GLY A 84 15.45 -3.27 -0.21
C GLY A 84 16.88 -3.80 -0.24
N SER A 85 17.79 -3.15 0.49
CA SER A 85 19.15 -3.66 0.73
C SER A 85 19.18 -4.84 1.70
N GLU A 86 18.16 -4.96 2.55
CA GLU A 86 18.01 -6.02 3.54
C GLU A 86 16.67 -6.71 3.36
N VAL A 87 16.67 -8.04 3.49
CA VAL A 87 15.44 -8.85 3.48
C VAL A 87 14.91 -8.90 4.91
N LYS A 88 13.66 -8.48 5.10
CA LYS A 88 12.95 -8.59 6.38
C LYS A 88 12.04 -9.81 6.34
N GLU A 89 11.81 -10.43 7.49
CA GLU A 89 10.91 -11.58 7.62
C GLU A 89 9.93 -11.35 8.76
N MET A 90 8.75 -11.95 8.63
CA MET A 90 7.69 -11.91 9.64
C MET A 90 7.00 -13.27 9.74
N GLU A 91 6.83 -13.78 10.96
CA GLU A 91 5.97 -14.94 11.20
C GLU A 91 4.49 -14.48 11.17
N VAL A 92 3.68 -15.18 10.38
CA VAL A 92 2.27 -14.91 10.18
C VAL A 92 1.47 -16.15 10.51
N LYS A 93 0.38 -15.97 11.25
CA LYS A 93 -0.58 -17.03 11.55
C LYS A 93 -1.82 -16.87 10.68
N GLY A 94 -2.24 -17.95 10.03
CA GLY A 94 -3.44 -17.99 9.20
C GLY A 94 -4.17 -19.32 9.31
N ARG A 95 -5.26 -19.47 8.57
CA ARG A 95 -5.98 -20.74 8.43
C ARG A 95 -5.50 -21.48 7.19
N ASN A 96 -5.01 -22.70 7.36
CA ASN A 96 -4.67 -23.56 6.23
C ASN A 96 -5.94 -23.97 5.47
N LEU A 97 -5.94 -23.80 4.15
CA LEU A 97 -7.12 -24.10 3.32
C LEU A 97 -7.39 -25.60 3.16
N SER A 98 -6.36 -26.41 3.12
CA SER A 98 -6.47 -27.86 2.91
C SER A 98 -6.94 -28.57 4.18
N GLU A 99 -6.36 -28.21 5.33
CA GLU A 99 -6.65 -28.84 6.62
C GLU A 99 -7.72 -28.12 7.44
N GLY A 100 -7.99 -26.86 7.13
CA GLY A 100 -8.98 -26.03 7.84
C GLY A 100 -8.54 -25.54 9.22
N ILE A 101 -7.33 -25.85 9.69
CA ILE A 101 -6.80 -25.50 11.01
C ILE A 101 -5.80 -24.33 10.96
N PRO A 102 -5.57 -23.62 12.09
CA PRO A 102 -4.55 -22.57 12.16
C PRO A 102 -3.13 -23.11 11.99
N ARG A 103 -2.30 -22.46 11.17
CA ARG A 103 -0.86 -22.70 11.05
C ARG A 103 -0.09 -21.39 10.96
N SER A 104 1.19 -21.44 11.37
CA SER A 104 2.15 -20.36 11.18
C SER A 104 3.02 -20.61 9.95
N PHE A 105 3.47 -19.54 9.31
CA PHE A 105 4.47 -19.55 8.25
C PHE A 105 5.27 -18.24 8.30
N THR A 106 6.47 -18.24 7.73
CA THR A 106 7.29 -17.04 7.59
C THR A 106 7.17 -16.49 6.19
N ILE A 107 7.03 -15.17 6.07
CA ILE A 107 7.00 -14.44 4.80
C ILE A 107 8.04 -13.32 4.81
N SER A 108 8.68 -13.12 3.66
CA SER A 108 9.76 -12.14 3.49
C SER A 108 9.31 -10.86 2.78
N SER A 109 10.06 -9.77 2.94
CA SER A 109 9.81 -8.50 2.25
C SER A 109 9.91 -8.61 0.72
N ASN A 110 10.66 -9.57 0.20
CA ASN A 110 10.75 -9.83 -1.24
C ASN A 110 9.46 -10.41 -1.80
N GLU A 111 8.82 -11.29 -1.03
CA GLU A 111 7.53 -11.88 -1.40
C GLU A 111 6.41 -10.85 -1.34
N ILE A 112 6.45 -9.93 -0.36
CA ILE A 112 5.49 -8.82 -0.29
C ILE A 112 5.73 -7.78 -1.40
N LEU A 113 6.97 -7.62 -1.87
CA LEU A 113 7.28 -6.78 -3.04
C LEU A 113 6.73 -7.38 -4.34
N GLU A 114 6.63 -8.71 -4.45
CA GLU A 114 6.07 -9.41 -5.61
C GLU A 114 4.53 -9.41 -5.61
N ALA A 115 3.90 -9.33 -4.43
CA ALA A 115 2.44 -9.38 -4.22
C ALA A 115 1.68 -8.22 -4.88
#